data_AF-A0A949JDB6-F1
#
_entry.id   AF-A0A949JDB6-F1
#
_cell.length_a   1.000
_cell.length_b   1.000
_cell.length_c   1.000
_cell.angle_alpha   90.00
_cell.angle_beta   90.00
_cell.angle_gamma   90.00
#
_symmetry.space_group_name_H-M   'P 1'
#
loop_
_entity.id
_entity.type
_entity.pdbx_description
1 polymer ?
#
loop_
_entity_poly.entity_id
_entity_poly.type
_entity_poly.pdbx_seq_one_letter_code
_entity_poly.pdbx_strand_id
1 'polypeptide(L)'
;MEPPHDDDHTYLGTWATDDRFLRQRLRPDGRYDEARGDRESAYTGRYWINGTRIDYLDDLGFWAYGEFDGEALDHAGYRLTRSRPA
;
A
#
# COMPACT_ATOMS: atom_id res chain seq x y z
N MET A 1 -9.54 -11.02 14.85
CA MET A 1 -8.11 -11.36 14.99
C MET A 1 -7.37 -10.53 13.97
N GLU A 2 -6.40 -9.74 14.39
CA GLU A 2 -5.54 -8.99 13.46
C GLU A 2 -4.58 -9.97 12.79
N PRO A 3 -4.32 -9.82 11.47
CA PRO A 3 -3.34 -10.67 10.78
C PRO A 3 -1.93 -10.44 11.35
N PRO A 4 -1.03 -11.43 11.19
CA PRO A 4 0.36 -11.26 11.60
C PRO A 4 0.96 -10.05 10.89
N HIS A 5 1.57 -9.14 11.65
CA HIS A 5 2.36 -8.04 11.11
C HIS A 5 3.82 -8.20 11.50
N ASP A 6 4.68 -7.84 10.56
CA ASP A 6 6.09 -7.56 10.79
C ASP A 6 6.26 -6.04 10.89
N ASP A 7 6.56 -5.51 12.07
CA ASP A 7 6.80 -4.06 12.24
C ASP A 7 8.14 -3.61 11.64
N ASP A 8 9.08 -4.54 11.39
CA ASP A 8 10.43 -4.30 10.86
C ASP A 8 10.48 -4.46 9.33
N HIS A 9 9.51 -3.85 8.65
CA HIS A 9 9.43 -3.96 7.20
C HIS A 9 10.06 -2.75 6.49
N THR A 10 10.81 -2.98 5.42
CA THR A 10 11.40 -1.88 4.63
C THR A 10 10.41 -1.20 3.67
N TYR A 11 9.15 -1.66 3.61
CA TYR A 11 8.16 -1.25 2.61
C TYR A 11 7.53 0.14 2.80
N LEU A 12 7.90 0.85 3.86
CA LEU A 12 7.47 2.22 4.12
C LEU A 12 7.79 3.15 2.94
N GLY A 13 6.91 4.13 2.72
CA GLY A 13 7.06 5.13 1.67
C GLY A 13 5.88 5.16 0.71
N THR A 14 6.09 5.81 -0.43
CA THR A 14 5.07 5.99 -1.45
C THR A 14 5.35 5.05 -2.61
N TRP A 15 4.32 4.33 -3.03
CA TRP A 15 4.29 3.45 -4.18
C TRP A 15 3.37 4.07 -5.21
N ALA A 16 3.74 4.08 -6.49
CA ALA A 16 2.88 4.63 -7.52
C ALA A 16 3.01 3.87 -8.84
N THR A 17 1.97 3.91 -9.67
CA THR A 17 2.07 3.53 -11.08
C THR A 17 2.98 4.50 -11.82
N ASP A 18 3.54 4.06 -12.95
CA ASP A 18 4.42 4.87 -13.80
C ASP A 18 3.74 6.17 -14.25
N ASP A 19 2.48 6.06 -14.66
CA ASP A 19 1.58 7.16 -15.03
C ASP A 19 1.11 8.05 -13.86
N ARG A 20 1.50 7.72 -12.61
CA ARG A 20 1.10 8.41 -11.37
C ARG A 20 -0.41 8.43 -11.09
N PHE A 21 -1.21 7.68 -11.85
CA PHE A 21 -2.64 7.57 -11.63
C PHE A 21 -2.94 6.97 -10.26
N LEU A 22 -2.30 5.87 -9.87
CA LEU A 22 -2.50 5.27 -8.57
C LEU A 22 -1.26 5.53 -7.71
N ARG A 23 -1.47 6.07 -6.51
CA ARG A 23 -0.41 6.34 -5.53
C ARG A 23 -0.83 5.81 -4.17
N GLN A 24 -0.10 4.83 -3.67
CA GLN A 24 -0.32 4.24 -2.35
C GLN A 24 0.82 4.61 -1.40
N ARG A 25 0.50 5.29 -0.31
CA ARG A 25 1.44 5.69 0.73
C ARG A 25 1.29 4.79 1.96
N LEU A 26 2.36 4.07 2.31
CA LEU A 26 2.44 3.27 3.53
C LEU A 26 3.15 4.07 4.62
N ARG A 27 2.47 4.25 5.76
CA ARG A 27 2.93 5.08 6.88
C ARG A 27 3.39 4.22 8.06
N PRO A 28 4.37 4.70 8.86
CA PRO A 28 4.90 3.95 10.00
C PRO A 28 3.88 3.72 11.12
N ASP A 29 2.73 4.40 11.11
CA ASP A 29 1.61 4.13 12.03
C ASP A 29 0.73 2.94 11.61
N GLY A 30 1.17 2.11 10.65
CA GLY A 30 0.42 0.95 10.15
C GLY A 30 -0.80 1.34 9.32
N ARG A 31 -0.81 2.56 8.78
CA ARG A 31 -1.91 3.10 7.98
C ARG A 31 -1.47 3.35 6.54
N TYR A 32 -2.36 3.06 5.61
CA TYR A 32 -2.16 3.41 4.20
C TYR A 32 -3.06 4.56 3.76
N ASP A 33 -2.67 5.20 2.68
CA ASP A 33 -3.45 6.19 1.95
C ASP A 33 -3.27 5.93 0.45
N GLU A 34 -4.35 5.59 -0.25
CA GLU A 34 -4.36 5.41 -1.69
C GLU A 34 -5.04 6.60 -2.36
N ALA A 35 -4.34 7.27 -3.25
CA ALA A 35 -4.86 8.29 -4.15
C ALA A 35 -5.01 7.72 -5.58
N ARG A 36 -6.08 8.12 -6.27
CA ARG A 36 -6.35 7.74 -7.67
C ARG A 36 -6.68 8.97 -8.50
N GLY A 37 -5.81 9.30 -9.47
CA GLY A 37 -5.91 10.49 -10.32
C GLY A 37 -6.00 11.75 -9.48
N ASP A 38 -7.03 12.55 -9.72
CA ASP A 38 -7.34 13.78 -8.99
C ASP A 38 -7.95 13.54 -7.59
N ARG A 39 -8.33 12.29 -7.26
CA ARG A 39 -8.88 11.97 -5.95
C ARG A 39 -7.76 11.58 -4.99
N GLU A 40 -7.29 12.57 -4.25
CA GLU A 40 -6.44 12.37 -3.09
C GLU A 40 -7.21 11.58 -2.01
N SER A 41 -6.54 10.63 -1.35
CA SER A 41 -7.13 9.79 -0.30
C SER A 41 -8.43 9.09 -0.74
N ALA A 42 -8.41 8.48 -1.92
CA ALA A 42 -9.51 7.67 -2.43
C ALA A 42 -9.88 6.52 -1.47
N TYR A 43 -8.88 5.88 -0.87
CA TYR A 43 -9.02 4.82 0.12
C TYR A 43 -8.01 5.00 1.24
N THR A 44 -8.43 4.76 2.48
CA THR A 44 -7.58 4.85 3.66
C THR A 44 -7.94 3.76 4.63
N GLY A 45 -6.93 3.24 5.31
CA GLY A 45 -7.18 2.16 6.26
C GLY A 45 -5.91 1.71 6.93
N ARG A 46 -5.98 0.52 7.52
CA ARG A 46 -4.85 -0.16 8.15
C ARG A 46 -4.25 -1.16 7.17
N TYR A 47 -2.96 -1.42 7.32
CA TYR A 47 -2.30 -2.48 6.60
C TYR A 47 -1.44 -3.32 7.53
N TRP A 48 -1.20 -4.57 7.15
CA TRP A 48 -0.30 -5.50 7.82
C TRP A 48 0.56 -6.17 6.77
N ILE A 49 1.84 -6.35 7.06
CA ILE A 49 2.79 -7.00 6.15
C ILE A 49 3.26 -8.30 6.78
N ASN A 50 3.24 -9.37 5.99
CA ASN A 50 3.77 -10.67 6.36
C ASN A 50 4.69 -11.19 5.24
N GLY A 51 6.00 -11.09 5.46
CA GLY A 51 6.99 -11.37 4.42
C GLY A 51 6.83 -10.42 3.24
N THR A 52 6.47 -10.94 2.08
CA THR A 52 6.18 -10.15 0.87
C THR A 52 4.70 -9.82 0.69
N ARG A 53 3.79 -10.39 1.50
CA ARG A 53 2.36 -10.13 1.39
C ARG A 53 1.97 -8.91 2.21
N ILE A 54 1.07 -8.10 1.66
CA ILE A 54 0.42 -7.00 2.38
C ILE A 54 -1.10 -7.18 2.35
N ASP A 55 -1.72 -7.11 3.51
CA ASP A 55 -3.17 -7.14 3.68
C ASP A 55 -3.64 -5.76 4.16
N TYR A 56 -4.72 -5.27 3.58
CA TYR A 56 -5.32 -3.97 3.86
C TYR A 56 -6.72 -4.17 4.44
N LEU A 57 -7.05 -3.39 5.46
CA LEU A 57 -8.41 -3.19 5.95
C LEU A 57 -8.75 -1.71 5.76
N ASP A 58 -9.61 -1.44 4.80
CA ASP A 58 -10.11 -0.08 4.54
C ASP A 58 -11.05 0.37 5.66
N ASP A 59 -11.07 1.67 5.94
CA ASP A 59 -11.97 2.28 6.93
C ASP A 59 -13.45 2.15 6.51
N LEU A 60 -13.75 1.89 5.22
CA LEU A 60 -15.08 1.52 4.71
C LEU A 60 -15.44 0.05 4.97
N GLY A 61 -14.55 -0.75 5.55
CA GLY A 61 -14.82 -2.09 6.03
C GLY A 61 -14.61 -3.22 5.02
N PHE A 62 -13.89 -2.96 3.91
CA PHE A 62 -13.50 -4.01 2.97
C PHE A 62 -12.03 -4.38 3.13
N TRP A 63 -11.72 -5.64 2.80
CA TRP A 63 -10.36 -6.16 2.78
C TRP A 63 -9.80 -6.14 1.37
N ALA A 64 -8.53 -5.77 1.25
CA ALA A 64 -7.76 -5.91 0.02
C ALA A 64 -6.41 -6.54 0.34
N TYR A 65 -5.73 -7.04 -0.68
CA TYR A 65 -4.42 -7.65 -0.52
C TYR A 65 -3.51 -7.26 -1.69
N GLY A 66 -2.21 -7.41 -1.47
CA GLY A 66 -1.18 -7.20 -2.47
C GLY A 66 0.06 -8.00 -2.12
N GLU A 67 1.01 -8.01 -3.05
CA GLU A 67 2.28 -8.71 -2.89
C GLU A 67 3.42 -7.83 -3.38
N PHE A 68 4.50 -7.78 -2.60
CA PHE A 68 5.74 -7.12 -2.97
C PHE A 68 6.61 -8.07 -3.77
N ASP A 69 6.94 -7.67 -4.99
CA ASP A 69 7.90 -8.34 -5.87
C ASP A 69 9.15 -7.43 -5.98
N GLY A 70 10.07 -7.57 -5.03
CA GLY A 70 11.29 -6.77 -4.96
C GLY A 70 11.01 -5.26 -4.77
N GLU A 71 11.21 -4.48 -5.83
CA GLU A 71 10.96 -3.01 -5.85
C GLU A 71 9.57 -2.64 -6.39
N ALA A 72 8.70 -3.64 -6.63
CA ALA A 72 7.34 -3.47 -7.07
C ALA A 72 6.31 -3.96 -6.03
N LEU A 73 5.12 -3.38 -6.08
CA LEU A 73 3.94 -3.83 -5.34
C LEU A 73 2.84 -4.13 -6.35
N ASP A 74 2.44 -5.39 -6.45
CA ASP A 74 1.29 -5.82 -7.24
C ASP A 74 0.03 -5.73 -6.35
N HIS A 75 -0.86 -4.78 -6.67
CA HIS A 75 -2.07 -4.49 -5.90
C HIS A 75 -3.23 -4.13 -6.83
N ALA A 76 -4.40 -4.76 -6.62
CA ALA A 76 -5.64 -4.47 -7.35
C ALA A 76 -5.52 -4.48 -8.90
N GLY A 77 -4.60 -5.29 -9.44
CA GLY A 77 -4.32 -5.37 -10.88
C GLY A 77 -3.35 -4.30 -11.40
N TYR A 78 -2.80 -3.46 -10.51
CA TYR A 78 -1.78 -2.48 -10.80
C TYR A 78 -0.43 -2.94 -10.24
N ARG A 79 0.62 -2.62 -10.99
CA ARG A 79 2.00 -2.74 -10.52
C ARG A 79 2.50 -1.36 -10.15
N LEU A 80 2.72 -1.13 -8.87
CA LEU A 80 3.27 0.10 -8.34
C LEU A 80 4.77 -0.07 -8.13
N THR A 81 5.54 1.00 -8.34
CA THR A 81 6.96 1.04 -7.99
C THR A 81 7.18 2.03 -6.87
N ARG A 82 8.27 1.85 -6.11
CA ARG A 82 8.63 2.79 -5.05
C ARG A 82 8.91 4.17 -5.66
N SER A 83 8.05 5.14 -5.35
CA SER A 83 8.26 6.53 -5.68
C SER A 83 9.38 7.08 -4.80
N ARG A 84 10.57 7.26 -5.40
CA ARG A 84 11.61 8.05 -4.76
C ARG A 84 11.13 9.52 -4.67
N PRO A 85 11.27 10.19 -3.51
CA PRO A 85 11.10 11.63 -3.48
C PRO A 85 12.12 12.25 -4.44
N ALA A 86 11.66 13.16 -5.29
CA ALA A 86 12.53 13.97 -6.14
C ALA A 86 13.38 14.93 -5.29
#